data_AF-A0A1I7CXR3-F1
#
_entry.id   AF-A0A1I7CXR3-F1
#
_cell.length_a   1.000
_cell.length_b   1.000
_cell.length_c   1.000
_cell.angle_alpha   90.00
_cell.angle_beta   90.00
_cell.angle_gamma   90.00
#
_symmetry.space_group_name_H-M   'P 1'
#
loop_
_entity.id
_entity.type
_entity.pdbx_description
1 polymer ?
#
loop_
_entity_poly.entity_id
_entity_poly.type
_entity_poly.pdbx_seq_one_letter_code
_entity_poly.pdbx_strand_id
1 'polypeptide(L)'
;MSESLSQETFLLLRKDFDLPDKTEEFNEEKAIATLSKVIAYMLDREFERLLQICYRIDLGEEKLKKILHESEPDQVASDLARALWARQKQKVEIRRRYSAGE
;
A
#
# COMPACT_ATOMS: atom_id res chain seq x y z
N MET A 1 -11.66 11.38 17.53
CA MET A 1 -11.17 10.01 17.76
C MET A 1 -9.82 9.91 17.09
N SER A 2 -8.78 9.43 17.79
CA SER A 2 -7.50 9.16 17.11
C SER A 2 -7.72 8.03 16.12
N GLU A 3 -7.32 8.23 14.86
CA GLU A 3 -7.42 7.18 13.86
C GLU A 3 -6.53 6.00 14.26
N SER A 4 -7.00 4.76 13.99
CA SER A 4 -6.15 3.59 14.19
C SER A 4 -4.96 3.62 13.23
N LEU A 5 -3.88 2.91 13.58
CA LEU A 5 -2.68 2.81 12.74
C LEU A 5 -3.03 2.39 11.31
N SER A 6 -3.94 1.43 11.16
CA SER A 6 -4.39 0.91 9.88
C SER A 6 -5.28 1.90 9.12
N GLN A 7 -6.06 2.75 9.81
CA GLN A 7 -6.86 3.79 9.15
C GLN A 7 -5.97 4.88 8.55
N GLU A 8 -4.98 5.36 9.28
CA GLU A 8 -4.03 6.36 8.80
C GLU A 8 -3.17 5.81 7.63
N THR A 9 -2.76 4.54 7.74
CA THR A 9 -2.08 3.82 6.65
C THR A 9 -2.93 3.83 5.37
N PHE A 10 -4.23 3.53 5.50
CA PHE A 10 -5.13 3.57 4.36
C PHE A 10 -5.25 4.96 3.76
N LEU A 11 -5.34 6.03 4.55
CA LEU A 11 -5.48 7.40 4.01
C LEU A 11 -4.30 7.82 3.15
N LEU A 12 -3.08 7.42 3.54
CA LEU A 12 -1.88 7.68 2.74
C LEU A 12 -1.91 6.92 1.42
N LEU A 13 -2.22 5.63 1.47
CA LEU A 13 -2.32 4.80 0.27
C LEU A 13 -3.48 5.22 -0.63
N ARG A 14 -4.58 5.71 -0.05
CA ARG A 14 -5.72 6.26 -0.79
C ARG A 14 -5.30 7.40 -1.70
N LYS A 15 -4.46 8.31 -1.19
CA LYS A 15 -3.91 9.42 -1.97
C LYS A 15 -2.92 8.94 -3.03
N ASP A 16 -2.15 7.89 -2.73
CA ASP A 16 -1.13 7.39 -3.65
C ASP A 16 -1.74 6.63 -4.84
N PHE A 17 -2.85 5.91 -4.60
CA PHE A 17 -3.50 5.01 -5.55
C PHE A 17 -4.91 5.45 -5.99
N ASP A 18 -5.33 6.67 -5.67
CA ASP A 18 -6.68 7.20 -5.92
C ASP A 18 -7.81 6.24 -5.49
N LEU A 19 -7.67 5.63 -4.30
CA LEU A 19 -8.68 4.70 -3.80
C LEU A 19 -9.97 5.44 -3.41
N PRO A 20 -11.15 4.81 -3.55
CA PRO A 20 -12.43 5.42 -3.19
C PRO A 20 -12.52 5.78 -1.69
N ASP A 21 -13.39 6.75 -1.38
CA ASP A 21 -13.75 7.08 0.00
C ASP A 21 -14.33 5.85 0.72
N LYS A 22 -14.10 5.77 2.05
CA LYS A 22 -14.72 4.72 2.86
C LYS A 22 -16.21 5.02 3.00
N THR A 23 -17.05 4.11 2.53
CA THR A 23 -18.51 4.17 2.69
C THR A 23 -19.02 3.37 3.88
N GLU A 24 -18.17 2.52 4.48
CA GLU A 24 -18.48 1.60 5.58
C GLU A 24 -17.42 1.67 6.69
N GLU A 25 -17.68 0.94 7.79
CA GLU A 25 -16.67 0.68 8.82
C GLU A 25 -15.37 0.13 8.22
N PHE A 26 -14.25 0.67 8.70
CA PHE A 26 -12.95 0.31 8.16
C PHE A 26 -12.55 -1.12 8.51
N ASN A 27 -12.20 -1.90 7.47
CA ASN A 27 -11.62 -3.23 7.61
C ASN A 27 -10.29 -3.30 6.82
N GLU A 28 -9.22 -3.71 7.49
CA GLU A 28 -7.86 -3.76 6.95
C GLU A 28 -7.73 -4.77 5.79
N GLU A 29 -8.34 -5.94 5.90
CA GLU A 29 -8.30 -6.95 4.83
C GLU A 29 -9.05 -6.48 3.58
N LYS A 30 -10.24 -5.88 3.74
CA LYS A 30 -10.98 -5.26 2.63
C LYS A 30 -10.17 -4.14 1.96
N ALA A 31 -9.44 -3.36 2.75
CA ALA A 31 -8.58 -2.29 2.22
C ALA A 31 -7.42 -2.85 1.40
N ILE A 32 -6.72 -3.87 1.89
CA ILE A 32 -5.64 -4.56 1.15
C ILE A 32 -6.20 -5.21 -0.12
N ALA A 33 -7.38 -5.84 -0.05
CA ALA A 33 -8.02 -6.43 -1.22
C ALA A 33 -8.40 -5.38 -2.28
N THR A 34 -8.85 -4.20 -1.85
CA THR A 34 -9.15 -3.08 -2.76
C THR A 34 -7.87 -2.56 -3.42
N LEU A 35 -6.80 -2.39 -2.64
CA LEU A 35 -5.49 -2.00 -3.16
C LEU A 35 -4.94 -3.03 -4.17
N SER A 36 -5.09 -4.32 -3.89
CA SER A 36 -4.70 -5.40 -4.81
C SER A 36 -5.39 -5.29 -6.17
N LYS A 37 -6.70 -4.99 -6.21
CA LYS A 37 -7.44 -4.79 -7.46
C LYS A 37 -6.91 -3.61 -8.28
N VAL A 38 -6.58 -2.50 -7.61
CA VAL A 38 -6.00 -1.32 -8.27
C VAL A 38 -4.60 -1.62 -8.79
N ILE A 39 -3.76 -2.30 -8.00
CA ILE A 39 -2.43 -2.72 -8.45
C ILE A 39 -2.51 -3.67 -9.64
N ALA A 40 -3.45 -4.62 -9.66
CA ALA A 40 -3.66 -5.50 -10.80
C ALA A 40 -3.94 -4.70 -12.08
N TYR A 41 -4.84 -3.72 -12.01
CA TYR A 41 -5.10 -2.81 -13.13
C TYR A 41 -3.84 -2.04 -13.55
N MET A 42 -3.07 -1.52 -12.60
CA MET A 42 -1.85 -0.76 -12.89
C MET A 42 -0.74 -1.62 -13.47
N LEU A 43 -0.60 -2.88 -13.06
CA LEU A 43 0.35 -3.82 -13.67
C LEU A 43 0.10 -3.96 -15.17
N ASP A 44 -1.17 -4.01 -15.58
CA ASP A 44 -1.57 -4.20 -16.98
C ASP A 44 -1.59 -2.89 -17.80
N ARG A 45 -1.96 -1.77 -17.17
CA ARG A 45 -2.33 -0.53 -17.89
C ARG A 45 -1.51 0.70 -17.50
N GLU A 46 -0.90 0.71 -16.32
CA GLU A 46 -0.25 1.89 -15.74
C GLU A 46 1.08 1.53 -15.04
N PHE A 47 1.87 0.64 -15.65
CA PHE A 47 3.03 0.06 -14.98
C PHE A 47 4.05 1.10 -14.54
N GLU A 48 4.34 2.11 -15.38
CA GLU A 48 5.24 3.21 -15.03
C GLU A 48 4.77 3.99 -13.80
N ARG A 49 3.45 4.22 -13.69
CA ARG A 49 2.85 4.90 -12.54
C ARG A 49 2.98 4.05 -11.27
N LEU A 50 2.81 2.72 -11.38
CA LEU A 50 3.04 1.80 -10.27
C LEU A 50 4.49 1.88 -9.77
N LEU A 51 5.47 1.88 -10.69
CA LEU A 51 6.89 2.02 -10.32
C LEU A 51 7.17 3.33 -9.58
N GLN A 52 6.62 4.44 -10.06
CA GLN A 52 6.77 5.76 -9.40
C GLN A 52 6.20 5.76 -7.98
N ILE A 53 5.05 5.12 -7.76
CA ILE A 53 4.44 5.00 -6.44
C ILE A 53 5.30 4.12 -5.53
N CYS A 54 5.77 2.96 -6.00
CA CYS A 54 6.65 2.06 -5.25
C CYS A 54 7.92 2.77 -4.76
N TYR A 55 8.52 3.62 -5.61
CA TYR A 55 9.67 4.44 -5.24
C TYR A 55 9.33 5.46 -4.14
N ARG A 56 8.23 6.20 -4.29
CA ARG A 56 7.78 7.21 -3.31
C ARG A 56 7.39 6.62 -1.95
N ILE A 57 6.85 5.41 -1.96
CA ILE A 57 6.51 4.68 -0.73
C ILE A 57 7.75 4.07 -0.07
N ASP A 58 8.87 3.99 -0.80
CA ASP A 58 10.11 3.35 -0.39
C ASP A 58 9.94 1.84 -0.16
N LEU A 59 9.36 1.14 -1.14
CA LEU A 59 9.22 -0.32 -1.11
C LEU A 59 10.58 -1.04 -1.24
N GLY A 60 11.53 -0.40 -1.92
CA GLY A 60 12.83 -0.97 -2.30
C GLY A 60 12.78 -1.72 -3.63
N GLU A 61 13.73 -1.44 -4.52
CA GLU A 61 13.80 -2.03 -5.87
C GLU A 61 13.97 -3.56 -5.82
N GLU A 62 14.85 -4.06 -4.95
CA GLU A 62 15.07 -5.50 -4.77
C GLU A 62 13.80 -6.23 -4.36
N LYS A 63 13.02 -5.65 -3.43
CA LYS A 63 11.76 -6.24 -2.97
C LYS A 63 10.71 -6.23 -4.07
N LEU A 64 10.63 -5.15 -4.85
CA LEU A 64 9.73 -5.05 -5.99
C LEU A 64 10.08 -6.11 -7.05
N LYS A 65 11.35 -6.19 -7.48
CA LYS A 65 11.82 -7.19 -8.45
C LYS A 65 11.54 -8.60 -7.97
N LYS A 66 11.78 -8.87 -6.70
CA LYS A 66 11.50 -10.18 -6.10
C LYS A 66 10.03 -10.56 -6.27
N ILE A 67 9.11 -9.67 -5.91
CA ILE A 67 7.67 -9.93 -6.04
C ILE A 67 7.28 -10.11 -7.51
N LEU A 68 7.81 -9.28 -8.42
CA LEU A 68 7.49 -9.37 -9.84
C LEU A 68 7.97 -10.68 -10.50
N HIS A 69 9.07 -11.27 -10.03
CA HIS A 69 9.66 -12.47 -10.63
C HIS A 69 9.35 -13.78 -9.91
N GLU A 70 9.15 -13.75 -8.58
CA GLU A 70 9.01 -14.95 -7.76
C GLU A 70 7.57 -15.22 -7.32
N SER A 71 6.66 -14.23 -7.36
CA SER A 71 5.25 -14.47 -7.05
C SER A 71 4.58 -15.23 -8.19
N GLU A 72 3.65 -16.12 -7.83
CA GLU A 72 2.73 -16.73 -8.81
C GLU A 72 2.00 -15.64 -9.60
N PRO A 73 1.73 -15.83 -10.91
CA PRO A 73 1.12 -14.80 -11.76
C PRO A 73 -0.15 -14.18 -11.16
N ASP A 74 -1.02 -15.01 -10.60
CA ASP A 74 -2.29 -14.57 -10.00
C ASP A 74 -2.12 -13.93 -8.60
N GLN A 75 -0.91 -13.96 -8.02
CA GLN A 75 -0.61 -13.46 -6.69
C GLN A 75 0.20 -12.16 -6.68
N VAL A 76 0.88 -11.81 -7.78
CA VAL A 76 1.77 -10.62 -7.90
C VAL A 76 1.09 -9.36 -7.34
N ALA A 77 -0.14 -9.07 -7.77
CA ALA A 77 -0.88 -7.88 -7.33
C ALA A 77 -1.18 -7.91 -5.82
N SER A 78 -1.52 -9.07 -5.28
CA SER A 78 -1.84 -9.24 -3.86
C SER A 78 -0.59 -9.13 -2.97
N ASP A 79 0.54 -9.65 -3.44
CA ASP A 79 1.81 -9.59 -2.72
C ASP A 79 2.38 -8.17 -2.72
N LEU A 80 2.26 -7.45 -3.85
CA LEU A 80 2.56 -6.03 -3.91
C LEU A 80 1.67 -5.23 -2.96
N ALA A 81 0.36 -5.48 -2.93
CA ALA A 81 -0.56 -4.79 -2.03
C ALA A 81 -0.16 -4.97 -0.56
N ARG A 82 0.12 -6.21 -0.14
CA ARG A 82 0.59 -6.51 1.22
C ARG A 82 1.94 -5.84 1.52
N ALA A 83 2.87 -5.86 0.58
CA ALA A 83 4.19 -5.30 0.76
C ALA A 83 4.16 -3.77 0.91
N LEU A 84 3.38 -3.08 0.08
CA LEU A 84 3.16 -1.63 0.14
C LEU A 84 2.39 -1.23 1.40
N TRP A 85 1.37 -2.01 1.77
CA TRP A 85 0.63 -1.82 3.01
C TRP A 85 1.56 -1.88 4.23
N ALA A 86 2.35 -2.95 4.34
CA ALA A 86 3.29 -3.13 5.43
C ALA A 86 4.31 -1.98 5.51
N ARG A 87 4.82 -1.53 4.35
CA ARG A 87 5.78 -0.42 4.31
C ARG A 87 5.14 0.90 4.79
N GLN A 88 3.94 1.22 4.33
CA GLN A 88 3.27 2.45 4.79
C GLN A 88 2.88 2.38 6.26
N LYS A 89 2.43 1.21 6.74
CA LYS A 89 2.11 1.00 8.15
C LYS A 89 3.34 1.24 9.03
N GLN A 90 4.50 0.75 8.62
CA GLN A 90 5.78 1.01 9.30
C GLN A 90 6.12 2.51 9.31
N LYS A 91 5.92 3.23 8.19
CA LYS A 91 6.17 4.68 8.13
C LYS A 91 5.24 5.47 9.05
N VAL A 92 3.99 5.06 9.20
CA VAL A 92 3.05 5.67 10.16
C VAL A 92 3.49 5.36 11.58
N GLU A 93 3.86 4.12 11.88
CA GLU A 93 4.31 3.73 13.21
C GLU A 93 5.55 4.51 13.66
N ILE A 94 6.56 4.65 12.78
CA ILE A 94 7.74 5.47 13.05
C ILE A 94 7.33 6.92 13.33
N ARG A 95 6.49 7.52 12.47
CA ARG A 95 6.00 8.89 12.69
C ARG A 95 5.30 9.04 14.04
N ARG A 96 4.39 8.14 14.39
CA ARG A 96 3.70 8.17 15.70
C ARG A 96 4.67 8.07 16.88
N ARG A 97 5.69 7.21 16.79
CA ARG A 97 6.69 7.01 17.84
C ARG A 97 7.55 8.25 18.09
N TYR A 98 7.92 8.97 17.03
CA TYR A 98 8.81 10.13 17.14
C TYR A 98 8.09 11.49 17.20
N SER A 99 6.85 11.59 16.71
CA SER A 99 6.02 12.79 16.85
C SER A 99 5.41 12.98 18.24
N ALA A 100 5.46 11.96 19.11
CA ALA A 100 5.06 12.08 20.51
C ALA A 100 6.23 12.52 21.43
N GLY A 101 7.41 12.78 20.87
CA GLY A 101 8.63 13.18 21.58
C GLY A 101 9.01 14.66 21.46
N GLU A 102 8.14 15.50 20.88
CA GLU A 102 8.23 16.97 20.87
C GLU A 102 7.14 17.57 21.78
#